data_AF-A0A0Q6K9I5-F1
#
_entry.id   AF-A0A0Q6K9I5-F1
#
_cell.length_a   1.000
_cell.length_b   1.000
_cell.length_c   1.000
_cell.angle_alpha   90.00
_cell.angle_beta   90.00
_cell.angle_gamma   90.00
#
_symmetry.space_group_name_H-M   'P 1'
#
loop_
_entity.id
_entity.type
_entity.pdbx_description
1 polymer ?
#
loop_
_entity_poly.entity_id
_entity_poly.type
_entity_poly.pdbx_seq_one_letter_code
_entity_poly.pdbx_strand_id
1 'polypeptide(L)' 'MSGQNPDPAETAGLEPGGSIVPGDTPPDSTSAAGPNHEPPQRTRTPAIVFLVAVGVVVVLIVLGVVGRIAGLV' A
#
# COMPACT_ATOMS: atom_id res chain seq x y z
N MET A 1 41.73 28.89 4.98
CA MET A 1 40.57 29.56 4.33
C MET A 1 39.43 29.59 5.33
N SER A 2 39.38 30.62 6.18
CA SER A 2 38.25 30.85 7.08
C SER A 2 37.18 31.58 6.28
N GLY A 3 36.15 30.85 5.87
CA GLY A 3 35.00 31.40 5.15
C GLY A 3 34.40 32.56 5.95
N GLN A 4 34.32 33.71 5.30
CA GLN A 4 33.79 34.96 5.84
C GLN A 4 32.26 34.83 5.83
N ASN A 5 31.70 34.19 6.85
CA ASN A 5 30.26 34.11 6.98
C ASN A 5 29.78 35.45 7.58
N PRO A 6 28.94 36.24 6.86
CA PRO A 6 28.46 37.52 7.36
C PRO A 6 27.63 37.34 8.64
N ASP A 7 27.69 38.33 9.52
CA ASP A 7 26.89 38.34 10.75
C ASP A 7 25.39 38.37 10.37
N PRO A 8 24.57 37.41 10.83
CA PRO A 8 23.14 37.37 10.56
C PRO A 8 22.39 38.63 10.99
N ALA A 9 22.88 39.35 12.01
CA ALA A 9 22.28 40.62 12.44
C ALA A 9 22.48 41.76 11.41
N GLU A 10 23.45 41.62 10.52
CA GLU A 10 23.79 42.62 9.50
C GLU A 10 23.41 42.18 8.08
N THR A 11 22.78 40.99 7.92
CA THR A 11 22.30 40.49 6.62
C THR A 11 20.78 40.69 6.49
N ALA A 12 20.36 41.59 5.59
CA ALA A 12 18.94 41.86 5.34
C ALA A 12 18.23 40.62 4.78
N GLY A 13 17.16 40.18 5.45
CA GLY A 13 16.35 39.02 5.08
C GLY A 13 16.53 37.77 5.97
N LEU A 14 17.35 37.86 7.02
CA LEU A 14 17.39 36.86 8.09
C LEU A 14 16.74 37.46 9.34
N GLU A 15 15.41 37.46 9.40
CA GLU A 15 14.73 37.61 10.69
C GLU A 15 15.37 36.58 11.64
N PRO A 16 15.88 36.98 12.83
CA PRO A 16 16.48 36.07 13.79
C PRO A 16 15.50 34.93 14.01
N GLY A 17 15.81 33.77 13.43
CA GLY A 17 14.84 32.77 13.03
C GLY A 17 13.74 32.63 14.07
N GLY A 18 12.55 33.11 13.72
CA GLY A 18 11.37 32.98 14.57
C GLY A 18 11.29 31.51 14.95
N SER A 19 11.42 31.24 16.23
CA SER A 19 11.12 29.94 16.80
C SER A 19 9.65 29.67 16.51
N ILE A 20 9.36 29.08 15.35
CA ILE A 20 8.06 28.46 15.10
C ILE A 20 7.87 27.50 16.26
N VAL A 21 6.77 27.68 16.99
CA VAL A 21 6.45 26.82 18.12
C VAL A 21 6.37 25.40 17.57
N PRO A 22 7.06 24.43 18.19
CA PRO A 22 6.90 23.03 17.82
C PRO A 22 5.39 22.68 17.83
N GLY A 23 4.80 22.51 16.64
CA GLY A 23 3.35 22.45 16.44
C GLY A 23 2.82 23.19 15.19
N ASP A 24 3.61 24.10 14.59
CA ASP A 24 3.26 24.78 13.32
C ASP A 24 3.51 23.92 12.07
N THR A 25 4.23 22.81 12.21
CA THR A 25 4.18 21.74 11.22
C THR A 25 2.89 20.96 11.49
N PRO A 26 1.98 20.80 10.52
CA PRO A 26 0.72 20.09 10.74
C PRO A 26 0.97 18.79 11.52
N PRO A 27 0.27 18.56 12.64
CA PRO A 27 0.34 17.27 13.28
C PRO A 27 -0.22 16.28 12.27
N ASP A 28 0.53 15.22 11.99
CA ASP A 28 0.02 14.10 11.22
C ASP A 28 -0.42 14.43 9.78
N SER A 29 0.56 14.58 8.89
CA SER A 29 0.40 14.03 7.53
C SER A 29 0.38 12.48 7.55
N THR A 30 -0.33 11.88 8.50
CA THR A 30 -0.71 10.47 8.50
C THR A 30 -2.23 10.38 8.52
N SER A 31 -2.87 10.75 7.41
CA SER A 31 -4.26 10.38 7.20
C SER A 31 -4.55 10.32 5.72
N ALA A 32 -4.01 9.30 5.05
CA ALA A 32 -4.58 8.82 3.80
C ALA A 32 -6.02 8.26 3.98
N ALA A 33 -6.50 8.18 5.22
CA ALA A 33 -7.87 7.82 5.56
C ALA A 33 -8.36 8.78 6.66
N GLY A 34 -9.37 9.59 6.33
CA GLY A 34 -10.08 10.37 7.34
C GLY A 34 -10.85 9.45 8.31
N PRO A 35 -11.37 9.98 9.44
CA PRO A 35 -12.01 9.21 10.51
C PRO A 35 -13.19 8.32 10.09
N ASN A 36 -13.70 8.51 8.87
CA ASN A 36 -14.89 7.84 8.33
C ASN A 36 -14.60 6.96 7.10
N HIS A 37 -13.33 6.62 6.81
CA HIS A 37 -13.04 5.72 5.70
C HIS A 37 -13.26 4.26 6.13
N GLU A 38 -14.46 3.72 5.87
CA GLU A 38 -14.70 2.29 5.97
C GLU A 38 -13.87 1.57 4.89
N PRO A 39 -12.96 0.66 5.26
CA PRO A 39 -12.17 -0.07 4.27
C PRO A 39 -13.11 -0.90 3.39
N PRO A 40 -12.81 -1.03 2.08
CA PRO A 40 -13.64 -1.83 1.20
C PRO A 40 -13.77 -3.27 1.73
N GLN A 41 -15.00 -3.72 1.98
CA GLN A 41 -15.25 -5.08 2.45
C GLN A 41 -14.84 -6.08 1.38
N ARG A 42 -13.80 -6.88 1.67
CA ARG A 42 -13.37 -7.95 0.79
C ARG A 42 -14.40 -9.07 0.79
N THR A 43 -15.10 -9.24 -0.33
CA THR A 43 -15.95 -10.41 -0.56
C THR A 43 -15.11 -11.68 -0.81
N ARG A 44 -15.65 -12.83 -0.38
CA ARG A 44 -15.07 -14.16 -0.65
C ARG A 44 -15.42 -14.71 -2.02
N THR A 45 -16.37 -14.10 -2.73
CA THR A 45 -16.85 -14.57 -4.05
C THR A 45 -15.72 -14.88 -5.05
N PRO A 46 -14.73 -14.00 -5.31
CA PRO A 46 -13.70 -14.30 -6.31
C PRO A 46 -12.82 -15.50 -5.92
N ALA A 47 -12.52 -15.66 -4.62
CA ALA A 47 -11.76 -16.80 -4.13
C ALA A 47 -12.54 -18.11 -4.29
N ILE A 48 -13.84 -18.10 -4.01
CA ILE A 48 -14.73 -19.26 -4.19
C ILE A 48 -14.82 -19.64 -5.66
N VAL A 49 -15.05 -18.67 -6.55
CA VAL A 49 -15.13 -18.90 -8.00
C VAL A 49 -13.84 -19.51 -8.52
N PHE A 50 -12.69 -18.96 -8.11
CA PHE A 50 -11.38 -19.49 -8.51
C PHE A 50 -11.17 -20.92 -8.02
N LEU A 51 -11.49 -21.20 -6.75
CA LEU A 51 -11.35 -22.54 -6.17
C LEU A 51 -12.22 -23.56 -6.90
N VAL A 52 -13.47 -23.20 -7.22
CA VAL A 52 -14.38 -24.06 -7.99
C VAL A 52 -13.83 -24.33 -9.39
N ALA A 53 -13.36 -23.30 -10.09
CA ALA A 53 -12.78 -23.44 -11.42
C ALA A 53 -11.57 -24.40 -11.43
N VAL A 54 -10.65 -24.22 -10.47
CA VAL A 54 -9.49 -25.11 -10.30
C VAL A 54 -9.95 -26.54 -9.96
N GLY A 55 -10.92 -26.69 -9.06
CA GLY A 55 -11.47 -27.99 -8.68
C GLY A 55 -12.05 -28.74 -9.88
N VAL A 56 -12.81 -28.06 -10.74
CA VAL A 56 -13.35 -28.65 -11.97
C VAL A 56 -12.24 -29.11 -12.91
N VAL A 57 -11.21 -28.29 -13.14
CA VAL A 57 -10.08 -28.66 -14.00
C VAL A 57 -9.36 -29.90 -13.47
N VAL A 58 -9.09 -29.95 -12.17
CA VAL A 58 -8.44 -31.12 -11.53
C VAL A 58 -9.30 -32.37 -11.71
N VAL A 59 -10.61 -32.28 -11.47
CA VAL A 59 -11.54 -33.40 -11.66
C VAL A 59 -11.49 -33.91 -13.10
N LEU A 60 -11.55 -33.01 -14.10
CA LEU A 60 -11.48 -33.41 -15.51
C LEU A 60 -10.16 -34.11 -15.86
N ILE A 61 -9.03 -33.61 -15.35
CA ILE A 61 -7.72 -34.24 -15.56
C ILE A 61 -7.70 -35.64 -14.94
N VAL A 62 -8.15 -35.79 -13.70
CA VAL A 62 -8.19 -37.09 -13.01
C VAL A 62 -9.07 -38.06 -13.76
N LEU A 63 -10.28 -37.64 -14.18
CA LEU A 63 -11.17 -38.48 -14.99
C LEU A 63 -10.52 -38.89 -16.31
N GLY A 64 -9.85 -37.97 -17.00
CA GLY A 64 -9.14 -38.27 -18.24
C GLY A 64 -8.00 -39.28 -18.06
N VAL A 65 -7.20 -39.11 -17.00
CA VAL A 65 -6.11 -40.04 -16.67
C VAL A 65 -6.66 -41.42 -16.31
N VAL A 66 -7.67 -41.48 -15.44
CA VAL A 66 -8.31 -42.74 -15.04
C VAL A 66 -8.97 -43.42 -16.24
N GLY A 67 -9.67 -42.67 -17.09
CA GLY A 67 -10.27 -43.17 -18.32
C GLY A 67 -9.23 -43.80 -19.25
N ARG A 68 -8.09 -43.13 -19.43
CA ARG A 68 -6.97 -43.64 -20.24
C ARG A 68 -6.35 -44.91 -19.66
N ILE A 69 -6.18 -44.99 -18.34
CA ILE A 69 -5.65 -46.18 -17.66
C ILE A 69 -6.63 -47.36 -17.75
N ALA A 70 -7.93 -47.07 -17.65
CA ALA A 70 -9.00 -48.07 -17.75
C ALA A 70 -9.31 -48.49 -19.19
N GLY A 71 -8.69 -47.87 -20.20
CA GLY A 71 -8.95 -48.14 -21.63
C GLY A 71 -10.32 -47.64 -22.12
N LEU A 72 -10.91 -46.68 -21.43
CA LEU A 72 -12.19 -46.06 -21.79
C LEU A 72 -12.05 -44.96 -22.85
N VAL A 73 -10.84 -44.40 -22.98
CA VAL A 73 -10.47 -43.32 -23.91
C VAL A 73 -9.04 -43.55 -24.41
#